data_AF-A0A520TJQ3-F1
#
_entry.id   AF-A0A520TJQ3-F1
#
_cell.length_a   1.000
_cell.length_b   1.000
_cell.length_c   1.000
_cell.angle_alpha   90.00
_cell.angle_beta   90.00
_cell.angle_gamma   90.00
#
_symmetry.space_group_name_H-M   'P 1'
#
loop_
_entity.id
_entity.type
_entity.pdbx_description
1 polymer ?
#
loop_
_entity_poly.entity_id
_entity_poly.type
_entity_poly.pdbx_seq_one_letter_code
_entity_poly.pdbx_strand_id
1 'polypeptide(L)'
;MNNLKLIILFLALSILFSCASNQNKSYVSSDSISVSEFSSSVELLVSDTNFLEDEILKINAKNPSVQRILVNSDAYLKEGKLIQANSELERALRITKKEGAIYLRLAHLRYIQGLLDESKSFASRALLIKEISSWERLLLNVYLKRPI
;
A
#
# COMPACT_ATOMS: atom_id res chain seq x y z
N MET A 1 -0.29 -51.41 24.66
CA MET A 1 0.38 -50.08 24.65
C MET A 1 1.10 -49.75 23.33
N ASN A 2 1.63 -50.74 22.60
CA ASN A 2 2.33 -50.50 21.31
C ASN A 2 1.40 -50.01 20.19
N ASN A 3 0.18 -50.53 20.09
CA ASN A 3 -0.74 -50.16 19.01
C ASN A 3 -1.23 -48.70 19.12
N LEU A 4 -1.42 -48.19 20.35
CA LEU A 4 -1.81 -46.80 20.59
C LEU A 4 -0.68 -45.82 20.21
N LYS A 5 0.57 -46.16 20.53
CA LYS A 5 1.73 -45.37 20.10
C LYS A 5 1.88 -45.36 18.57
N LEU A 6 1.59 -46.48 17.91
CA LEU A 6 1.63 -46.58 16.45
C LEU A 6 0.56 -45.69 15.79
N ILE A 7 -0.65 -45.65 16.35
CA ILE A 7 -1.75 -44.81 15.86
C ILE A 7 -1.42 -43.33 16.04
N ILE A 8 -0.88 -42.94 17.20
CA ILE A 8 -0.48 -41.55 17.47
C ILE A 8 0.65 -41.12 16.51
N LEU A 9 1.61 -42.01 16.23
CA LEU A 9 2.68 -41.74 15.27
C LEU A 9 2.13 -41.53 13.86
N PHE A 10 1.17 -42.34 13.44
CA PHE A 10 0.54 -42.23 12.11
C PHE A 10 -0.27 -40.92 11.97
N LEU A 11 -0.96 -40.51 13.03
CA LEU A 11 -1.69 -39.24 13.10
C LEU A 11 -0.76 -38.02 13.08
N ALA A 12 0.38 -38.10 13.76
CA ALA A 12 1.39 -37.04 13.72
C ALA A 12 1.99 -36.90 12.30
N LEU A 13 2.22 -38.02 11.61
CA LEU A 13 2.79 -38.01 10.26
C LEU A 13 1.81 -37.39 9.22
N SER A 14 0.52 -37.70 9.30
CA SER A 14 -0.48 -37.17 8.35
C SER A 14 -0.70 -35.66 8.47
N ILE A 15 -0.56 -35.11 9.68
CA ILE A 15 -0.62 -33.66 9.91
C ILE A 15 0.58 -32.95 9.26
N LEU A 16 1.78 -33.55 9.32
CA LEU A 16 2.98 -32.97 8.71
C LEU A 16 2.94 -32.98 7.17
N PHE A 17 2.36 -34.02 6.56
CA PHE A 17 2.21 -34.08 5.09
C PHE A 17 1.19 -33.07 4.54
N SER A 18 0.18 -32.70 5.33
CA SER A 18 -0.84 -31.74 4.90
C SER A 18 -0.33 -30.29 4.82
N CYS A 19 0.76 -29.96 5.53
CA CYS A 19 1.37 -28.63 5.48
C CYS A 19 2.29 -28.42 4.25
N ALA A 20 2.73 -29.49 3.58
CA ALA A 20 3.68 -29.40 2.47
C ALA A 20 3.02 -29.34 1.07
N SER A 21 1.77 -29.77 0.92
CA SER A 21 1.19 -30.01 -0.41
C SER A 21 0.58 -28.78 -1.11
N ASN A 22 0.64 -27.58 -0.51
CA ASN A 22 0.05 -26.38 -1.09
C ASN A 22 1.05 -25.22 -1.28
N GLN A 23 2.30 -25.56 -1.63
CA GLN A 23 3.22 -24.56 -2.16
C GLN A 23 3.01 -24.44 -3.67
N ASN A 24 1.90 -23.82 -4.08
CA ASN A 24 1.78 -23.31 -5.44
C ASN A 24 2.69 -22.07 -5.54
N LYS A 25 4.00 -22.31 -5.58
CA LYS A 25 4.98 -21.30 -5.96
C LYS A 25 4.83 -21.12 -7.46
N SER A 26 3.81 -20.38 -7.88
CA SER A 26 3.94 -19.60 -9.09
C SER A 26 5.18 -18.74 -8.86
N TYR A 27 6.31 -19.19 -9.39
CA TYR A 27 7.42 -18.28 -9.64
C TYR A 27 6.79 -17.10 -10.36
N VAL A 28 6.94 -15.91 -9.79
CA VAL A 28 6.76 -14.68 -10.57
C VAL A 28 7.71 -14.88 -11.75
N SER A 29 7.16 -15.23 -12.91
CA SER A 29 7.89 -15.15 -14.15
C SER A 29 8.43 -13.74 -14.16
N SER A 30 9.75 -13.59 -14.22
CA SER A 30 10.36 -12.30 -14.46
C SER A 30 10.10 -11.95 -15.92
N ASP A 31 8.83 -11.76 -16.27
CA ASP A 31 8.47 -11.19 -17.55
C ASP A 31 9.12 -9.81 -17.54
N SER A 32 10.11 -9.63 -18.41
CA SER A 32 10.87 -8.40 -18.48
C SER A 32 9.90 -7.29 -18.90
N ILE A 33 9.48 -6.47 -17.95
CA ILE A 33 8.69 -5.27 -18.22
C ILE A 33 9.48 -4.44 -19.22
N SER A 34 8.87 -4.17 -20.38
CA SER A 34 9.52 -3.37 -21.40
C SER A 34 9.67 -1.92 -20.92
N VAL A 35 10.73 -1.23 -21.36
CA VAL A 35 10.92 0.19 -21.04
C VAL A 35 9.71 1.02 -21.48
N SER A 36 9.10 0.68 -22.62
CA SER A 36 7.87 1.31 -23.11
C SER A 36 6.69 1.10 -22.16
N GLU A 37 6.48 -0.12 -21.67
CA GLU A 37 5.39 -0.43 -20.74
C GLU A 37 5.56 0.30 -19.41
N PHE A 38 6.77 0.32 -18.86
CA PHE A 38 7.08 1.13 -17.68
C PHE A 38 6.83 2.62 -17.95
N SER A 39 7.30 3.16 -19.08
CA SER A 39 7.13 4.58 -19.41
C SER A 39 5.65 4.96 -19.53
N SER A 40 4.84 4.12 -20.17
CA SER A 40 3.39 4.31 -20.26
C SER A 40 2.72 4.29 -18.89
N SER A 41 3.15 3.39 -17.98
CA SER A 41 2.62 3.38 -16.61
C SER A 41 2.92 4.68 -15.85
N VAL A 42 4.09 5.29 -16.08
CA VAL A 42 4.47 6.57 -15.47
C VAL A 42 3.63 7.72 -16.04
N GLU A 43 3.33 7.71 -17.33
CA GLU A 43 2.44 8.70 -17.94
C GLU A 43 1.01 8.62 -17.37
N LEU A 44 0.52 7.40 -17.11
CA LEU A 44 -0.79 7.19 -16.47
C LEU A 44 -0.83 7.75 -15.05
N LEU A 45 0.24 7.63 -14.26
CA LEU A 45 0.30 8.25 -12.93
C LEU A 45 0.07 9.78 -12.97
N VAL A 46 0.49 10.44 -14.06
CA VAL A 46 0.39 11.89 -14.22
C VAL A 46 -0.91 12.32 -14.89
N SER A 47 -1.49 11.48 -15.75
CA SER A 47 -2.68 11.82 -16.55
C SER A 47 -3.99 11.30 -15.95
N ASP A 48 -3.97 10.19 -15.21
CA ASP A 48 -5.14 9.52 -14.67
C ASP A 48 -5.09 9.49 -13.13
N THR A 49 -5.97 10.26 -12.51
CA THR A 49 -6.06 10.35 -11.05
C THR A 49 -6.59 9.07 -10.39
N ASN A 50 -7.42 8.28 -11.08
CA ASN A 50 -7.92 7.01 -10.55
C ASN A 50 -6.82 5.95 -10.57
N PHE A 51 -6.05 5.89 -11.66
CA PHE A 51 -4.87 5.03 -11.73
C PHE A 51 -3.85 5.37 -10.64
N LEU A 52 -3.58 6.67 -10.44
CA LEU A 52 -2.73 7.14 -9.34
C LEU A 52 -3.27 6.71 -7.97
N GLU A 53 -4.58 6.85 -7.74
CA GLU A 53 -5.21 6.39 -6.50
C GLU A 53 -4.97 4.90 -6.29
N ASP A 54 -5.27 4.05 -7.28
CA ASP A 54 -5.09 2.61 -7.18
C ASP A 54 -3.65 2.20 -6.83
N GLU A 55 -2.65 2.88 -7.41
CA GLU A 55 -1.24 2.66 -7.06
C GLU A 55 -0.88 3.10 -5.64
N ILE A 56 -1.50 4.18 -5.15
CA ILE A 56 -1.32 4.66 -3.77
C ILE A 56 -1.92 3.68 -2.76
N LEU A 57 -3.10 3.13 -3.04
CA LEU A 57 -3.78 2.22 -2.12
C LEU A 57 -3.05 0.87 -1.97
N LYS A 58 -2.17 0.52 -2.92
CA LYS A 58 -1.27 -0.64 -2.82
C LYS A 58 -0.13 -0.43 -1.82
N ILE A 59 0.17 0.82 -1.45
CA ILE A 59 1.23 1.12 -0.48
C ILE A 59 0.74 0.79 0.93
N ASN A 60 1.39 -0.20 1.54
CA ASN A 60 1.13 -0.59 2.92
C ASN A 60 1.96 0.23 3.91
N ALA A 61 1.35 0.56 5.05
CA ALA A 61 2.03 0.99 6.26
C ALA A 61 2.87 -0.14 6.86
N LYS A 62 3.96 0.23 7.52
CA LYS A 62 4.85 -0.73 8.22
C LYS A 62 4.25 -1.12 9.58
N ASN A 63 3.60 -0.19 10.26
CA ASN A 63 2.95 -0.47 11.54
C ASN A 63 1.56 -1.11 11.29
N PRO A 64 1.28 -2.32 11.81
CA PRO A 64 -0.02 -2.99 11.60
C PRO A 64 -1.24 -2.21 12.09
N SER A 65 -1.09 -1.45 13.18
CA SER A 65 -2.18 -0.60 13.70
C SER A 65 -2.46 0.57 12.76
N VAL A 66 -1.42 1.15 12.16
CA VAL A 66 -1.56 2.17 11.12
C VAL A 66 -2.17 1.56 9.87
N GLN A 67 -1.71 0.38 9.43
CA GLN A 67 -2.25 -0.31 8.25
C GLN A 67 -3.76 -0.53 8.36
N ARG A 68 -4.25 -0.96 9.54
CA ARG A 68 -5.70 -1.11 9.77
C ARG A 68 -6.46 0.20 9.59
N ILE A 69 -5.89 1.33 10.02
CA ILE A 69 -6.48 2.65 9.85
C ILE A 69 -6.47 3.05 8.37
N LEU A 70 -5.37 2.79 7.66
CA LEU A 70 -5.28 3.07 6.23
C LEU A 70 -6.32 2.30 5.43
N VAL A 71 -6.55 1.01 5.72
CA VAL A 71 -7.61 0.23 5.07
C VAL A 71 -8.99 0.89 5.20
N ASN A 72 -9.32 1.44 6.37
CA ASN A 72 -10.57 2.18 6.54
C ASN A 72 -10.60 3.49 5.75
N SER A 73 -9.50 4.25 5.77
CA SER A 73 -9.37 5.47 4.96
C SER A 73 -9.53 5.17 3.48
N ASP A 74 -8.95 4.06 3.01
CA ASP A 74 -8.94 3.65 1.61
C ASP A 74 -10.36 3.26 1.16
N ALA A 75 -11.12 2.58 2.01
CA ALA A 75 -12.54 2.33 1.76
C ALA A 75 -13.33 3.64 1.63
N TYR A 76 -13.10 4.60 2.53
CA TYR A 76 -13.75 5.90 2.46
C TYR A 76 -13.36 6.72 1.22
N LEU A 77 -12.09 6.67 0.79
CA LEU A 77 -11.64 7.31 -0.45
C LEU A 77 -12.39 6.75 -1.66
N LYS A 78 -12.45 5.42 -1.79
CA LYS A 78 -13.18 4.74 -2.88
C LYS A 78 -14.67 5.07 -2.91
N GLU A 79 -15.26 5.33 -1.74
CA GLU A 79 -16.66 5.72 -1.60
C GLU A 79 -16.89 7.24 -1.78
N GLY A 80 -15.83 8.03 -2.03
CA GLY A 80 -15.91 9.50 -2.11
C GLY A 80 -16.19 10.19 -0.76
N LYS A 81 -16.08 9.46 0.36
CA LYS A 81 -16.33 9.95 1.73
C LYS A 81 -15.08 10.65 2.29
N LEU A 82 -14.75 11.79 1.68
CA LEU A 82 -13.48 12.49 1.91
C LEU A 82 -13.27 12.97 3.36
N ILE A 83 -14.35 13.34 4.07
CA ILE A 83 -14.28 13.78 5.48
C ILE A 83 -13.90 12.61 6.39
N GLN A 84 -14.52 11.46 6.18
CA GLN A 84 -14.24 10.25 6.94
C GLN A 84 -12.83 9.73 6.65
N ALA A 85 -12.40 9.74 5.39
CA ALA A 85 -11.03 9.44 5.01
C ALA A 85 -10.03 10.36 5.73
N ASN A 86 -10.27 11.67 5.74
CA ASN A 86 -9.43 12.64 6.46
C ASN A 86 -9.32 12.30 7.96
N SER A 87 -10.45 12.01 8.61
CA SER A 87 -10.49 11.67 10.03
C SER A 87 -9.67 10.41 10.36
N GLU A 88 -9.74 9.38 9.52
CA GLU A 88 -8.91 8.18 9.65
C GLU A 88 -7.41 8.51 9.50
N LEU A 89 -7.04 9.30 8.49
CA LEU A 89 -5.63 9.69 8.26
C LEU A 89 -5.08 10.56 9.40
N GLU A 90 -5.87 11.47 9.97
CA GLU A 90 -5.49 12.22 11.17
C GLU A 90 -5.30 11.31 12.39
N ARG A 91 -6.12 10.26 12.52
CA ARG A 91 -5.91 9.23 13.54
C ARG A 91 -4.59 8.48 13.31
N ALA A 92 -4.26 8.13 12.07
CA ALA A 92 -2.97 7.50 11.74
C ALA A 92 -1.78 8.40 12.12
N LEU A 93 -1.85 9.71 11.82
CA LEU A 93 -0.83 10.68 12.19
C LEU A 93 -0.62 10.85 13.70
N ARG A 94 -1.68 10.64 14.51
CA ARG A 94 -1.58 10.62 15.98
C ARG A 94 -0.81 9.41 16.49
N ILE A 95 -0.81 8.28 15.76
CA ILE A 95 -0.02 7.10 16.12
C ILE A 95 1.44 7.29 15.72
N THR A 96 1.70 7.75 14.48
CA THR A 96 3.06 7.95 13.98
C THR A 96 3.12 9.02 12.91
N LYS A 97 4.23 9.78 12.90
CA LYS A 97 4.58 10.76 11.88
C LYS A 97 5.71 10.28 10.97
N LYS A 98 6.06 8.99 11.03
CA LYS A 98 7.24 8.42 10.37
C LYS A 98 6.90 7.48 9.20
N GLU A 99 5.65 7.44 8.76
CA GLU A 99 5.21 6.56 7.67
C GLU A 99 4.77 7.33 6.44
N GLY A 100 5.49 7.11 5.33
CA GLY A 100 5.22 7.74 4.04
C GLY A 100 3.81 7.45 3.52
N ALA A 101 3.33 6.22 3.69
CA ALA A 101 1.99 5.77 3.31
C ALA A 101 0.85 6.67 3.81
N ILE A 102 0.97 7.25 5.02
CA ILE A 102 -0.02 8.17 5.58
C ILE A 102 0.00 9.50 4.82
N TYR A 103 1.19 10.07 4.66
CA TYR A 103 1.37 11.36 3.99
C TYR A 103 1.04 11.28 2.49
N LEU A 104 1.30 10.14 1.85
CA LEU A 104 0.94 9.89 0.46
C LEU A 104 -0.58 9.95 0.26
N ARG A 105 -1.36 9.30 1.14
CA ARG A 105 -2.83 9.37 1.12
C ARG A 105 -3.35 10.76 1.45
N LEU A 106 -2.71 11.49 2.37
CA LEU A 106 -3.07 12.89 2.65
C LEU A 106 -2.78 13.81 1.46
N ALA A 107 -1.65 13.62 0.78
CA ALA A 107 -1.33 14.37 -0.43
C ALA A 107 -2.38 14.12 -1.52
N HIS A 108 -2.76 12.86 -1.73
CA HIS A 108 -3.81 12.47 -2.66
C HIS A 108 -5.17 13.05 -2.29
N LEU A 109 -5.59 12.89 -1.03
CA LEU A 109 -6.85 13.42 -0.51
C LEU A 109 -6.95 14.93 -0.73
N ARG A 110 -5.88 15.69 -0.42
CA ARG A 110 -5.86 17.14 -0.65
C ARG A 110 -5.88 17.48 -2.12
N TYR A 111 -5.22 16.69 -2.96
CA TYR A 111 -5.26 16.87 -4.42
C TYR A 111 -6.68 16.73 -4.97
N ILE A 112 -7.40 15.65 -4.65
CA ILE A 112 -8.78 15.43 -5.12
C ILE A 112 -9.78 16.43 -4.54
N GLN A 113 -9.44 17.09 -3.42
CA GLN A 113 -10.19 18.21 -2.86
C GLN A 113 -9.91 19.55 -3.55
N GLY A 114 -8.94 19.62 -4.47
CA GLY A 114 -8.48 20.86 -5.09
C GLY A 114 -7.55 21.71 -4.23
N LEU A 115 -7.10 21.19 -3.08
CA LEU A 115 -6.21 21.85 -2.12
C LEU A 115 -4.75 21.58 -2.50
N LEU A 116 -4.32 22.13 -3.64
CA LEU A 116 -3.06 21.76 -4.29
C LEU A 116 -1.81 22.11 -3.46
N ASP A 117 -1.81 23.24 -2.75
CA ASP A 117 -0.68 23.63 -1.91
C ASP A 117 -0.53 22.73 -0.69
N GLU A 118 -1.65 22.32 -0.08
CA GLU A 118 -1.65 21.33 1.01
C GLU A 118 -1.20 19.97 0.51
N SER A 119 -1.65 19.56 -0.68
CA SER A 119 -1.20 18.33 -1.33
C SER A 119 0.33 18.30 -1.50
N LYS A 120 0.89 19.36 -2.09
CA LYS A 120 2.34 19.55 -2.25
C LYS A 120 3.07 19.55 -0.91
N SER A 121 2.49 20.19 0.10
CA SER A 121 3.07 20.23 1.45
C SER A 121 3.16 18.84 2.07
N PHE A 122 2.08 18.04 2.04
CA PHE A 122 2.12 16.67 2.53
C PHE A 122 3.07 15.78 1.73
N ALA A 123 3.09 15.91 0.40
CA ALA A 123 4.01 15.16 -0.44
C ALA A 123 5.48 15.47 -0.11
N SER A 124 5.81 16.76 0.03
CA SER A 124 7.15 17.21 0.39
C SER A 124 7.58 16.70 1.78
N ARG A 125 6.66 16.73 2.75
CA ARG A 125 6.92 16.19 4.10
C ARG A 125 7.20 14.69 4.08
N ALA A 126 6.46 13.93 3.27
CA ALA A 126 6.68 12.49 3.12
C ALA A 126 8.07 12.19 2.56
N LEU A 127 8.57 13.00 1.62
CA LEU A 127 9.90 12.83 1.01
C LEU A 127 11.06 13.00 2.01
N LEU A 128 10.83 13.65 3.14
CA LEU A 128 11.82 13.79 4.23
C LEU A 128 11.93 12.53 5.11
N ILE A 129 11.00 11.59 4.99
CA ILE A 129 11.03 10.34 5.75
C ILE A 129 12.12 9.43 5.17
N LYS A 130 13.04 8.99 6.04
CA LYS A 130 14.24 8.24 5.64
C LYS A 130 13.92 6.94 4.88
N GLU A 131 12.87 6.24 5.29
CA GLU A 131 12.61 4.87 4.85
C GLU A 131 11.50 4.71 3.80
N ILE A 132 11.25 5.75 3.00
CA ILE A 132 10.31 5.66 1.87
C ILE A 132 10.93 4.87 0.72
N SER A 133 10.12 4.00 0.10
CA SER A 133 10.50 3.21 -1.07
C SER A 133 10.67 4.09 -2.32
N SER A 134 11.35 3.56 -3.33
CA SER A 134 11.47 4.22 -4.64
C SER A 134 10.12 4.44 -5.31
N TRP A 135 9.18 3.52 -5.13
CA TRP A 135 7.83 3.64 -5.67
C TRP A 135 7.04 4.74 -4.96
N GLU A 136 7.05 4.78 -3.61
CA GLU A 136 6.47 5.90 -2.86
C GLU A 136 7.07 7.25 -3.28
N ARG A 137 8.39 7.33 -3.48
CA ARG A 137 9.04 8.56 -3.98
C ARG A 137 8.48 8.97 -5.34
N LEU A 138 8.30 8.04 -6.27
CA LEU A 138 7.74 8.33 -7.57
C LEU A 138 6.31 8.88 -7.43
N LEU A 139 5.44 8.19 -6.70
CA LEU A 139 4.05 8.59 -6.48
C LEU A 139 3.96 9.98 -5.82
N LEU A 140 4.79 10.25 -4.81
CA LEU A 140 4.84 11.55 -4.14
C LEU A 140 5.26 12.69 -5.09
N ASN A 141 6.19 12.42 -6.01
CA ASN A 141 6.66 13.43 -6.97
C ASN A 141 5.60 13.84 -7.99
N VAL A 142 4.59 12.99 -8.25
CA VAL A 142 3.45 13.37 -9.11
C VAL A 142 2.81 14.66 -8.59
N TYR A 143 2.56 14.77 -7.28
CA TYR A 143 1.96 15.97 -6.67
C TYR A 143 2.85 17.21 -6.70
N LEU A 144 4.16 17.05 -6.84
CA LEU A 144 5.11 18.16 -6.92
C LEU A 144 5.32 18.68 -8.33
N LYS A 145 5.05 17.85 -9.35
CA LYS A 145 5.38 18.12 -10.75
C LYS A 145 4.16 18.30 -11.64
N ARG A 146 2.95 17.95 -11.19
CA ARG A 146 1.73 18.18 -11.97
C ARG A 146 1.53 19.68 -12.19
N PRO A 147 1.32 20.15 -13.43
CA PRO A 147 0.91 21.52 -13.68
C PRO A 147 -0.46 21.78 -13.03
N ILE A 148 -0.65 23.00 -12.54
CA ILE A 148 -1.91 23.49 -11.94
C ILE A 148 -2.91 23.76 -13.06
#